data_AF-A0A3D2SUW6-F1
#
_entry.id   AF-A0A3D2SUW6-F1
#
_cell.length_a   1.000
_cell.length_b   1.000
_cell.length_c   1.000
_cell.angle_alpha   90.00
_cell.angle_beta   90.00
_cell.angle_gamma   90.00
#
_symmetry.space_group_name_H-M   'P 1'
#
loop_
_entity.id
_entity.type
_entity.pdbx_description
1 polymer ?
#
loop_
_entity_poly.entity_id
_entity_poly.type
_entity_poly.pdbx_seq_one_letter_code
_entity_poly.pdbx_strand_id
1 'polypeptide(L)' 'WQRGNGIRIDHFMLSPAATDRLKSCSIDKEPRGWEKPSDHTPICIELA' A
#
# COMPACT_ATOMS: atom_id res chain seq x y z
N TRP A 1 -1.85 -13.82 7.09
CA TRP A 1 -1.96 -12.35 7.25
C TRP A 1 -2.93 -11.93 8.36
N GLN A 2 -4.04 -12.63 8.58
CA GLN A 2 -5.06 -12.30 9.60
C GLN A 2 -4.53 -12.16 11.04
N ARG A 3 -3.36 -12.75 11.35
CA ARG A 3 -2.66 -12.59 12.64
C ARG A 3 -1.81 -11.32 12.76
N GLY A 4 -1.70 -10.51 11.71
CA GLY A 4 -0.98 -9.22 11.74
C GLY A 4 0.55 -9.30 11.66
N ASN A 5 1.16 -10.49 11.58
CA ASN A 5 2.62 -10.69 11.62
C ASN A 5 3.32 -10.42 10.26
N GLY A 6 2.97 -9.33 9.58
CA GLY A 6 3.58 -8.95 8.30
C GLY A 6 4.82 -8.08 8.46
N ILE A 7 5.50 -7.84 7.34
CA ILE A 7 6.58 -6.86 7.23
C ILE A 7 6.18 -5.76 6.24
N ARG A 8 6.63 -4.52 6.49
CA ARG A 8 6.42 -3.39 5.57
C ARG A 8 7.67 -3.20 4.73
N ILE A 9 7.63 -3.64 3.47
CA ILE A 9 8.77 -3.55 2.55
C ILE A 9 8.44 -2.83 1.23
N ASP A 10 7.16 -2.67 0.89
CA ASP A 10 6.72 -1.86 -0.25
C ASP A 10 6.52 -0.39 0.15
N HIS A 11 7.06 0.54 -0.63
CA HIS A 11 7.05 1.98 -0.33
C HIS A 11 6.94 2.83 -1.60
N PHE A 12 6.32 4.01 -1.47
CA PHE A 12 6.43 5.09 -2.45
C PHE A 12 7.40 6.14 -1.92
N MET A 13 8.43 6.46 -2.69
CA MET A 13 9.31 7.60 -2.44
C MET A 13 8.90 8.73 -3.37
N LEU A 14 8.54 9.89 -2.81
CA LEU A 14 8.01 11.02 -3.56
C LEU A 14 9.02 12.17 -3.58
N SER A 15 9.06 12.90 -4.70
CA SER A 15 9.73 14.21 -4.77
C SER A 15 8.92 15.25 -3.98
N PRO A 16 9.52 16.39 -3.57
CA PRO A 16 8.79 17.44 -2.85
C PRO A 16 7.48 17.87 -3.53
N ALA A 17 7.51 18.10 -4.84
CA ALA A 17 6.33 18.52 -5.60
C ALA A 17 5.21 17.46 -5.66
N ALA A 18 5.56 16.16 -5.60
CA ALA A 18 4.57 15.09 -5.53
C ALA A 18 4.01 14.95 -4.10
N THR A 19 4.85 15.17 -3.08
CA THR A 19 4.45 15.20 -1.67
C THR A 19 3.43 16.31 -1.40
N ASP A 20 3.62 17.50 -1.97
CA ASP A 20 2.67 18.62 -1.84
C ASP A 20 1.28 18.28 -2.38
N ARG A 21 1.19 17.30 -3.29
CA ARG A 21 -0.07 16.82 -3.89
C ARG A 21 -0.62 15.58 -3.19
N LEU A 22 0.07 15.00 -2.21
CA LEU A 22 -0.37 13.75 -1.58
C LEU A 22 -1.65 13.96 -0.77
N LYS A 23 -2.73 13.31 -1.19
CA LYS A 23 -4.02 13.32 -0.49
C LYS A 23 -4.17 12.15 0.47
N SER A 24 -3.78 10.95 0.06
CA SER A 24 -3.90 9.76 0.89
C SER A 24 -2.83 8.72 0.57
N CYS A 25 -2.51 7.88 1.55
CA CYS A 25 -1.66 6.70 1.41
C CYS A 25 -2.32 5.55 2.19
N SER A 26 -2.62 4.45 1.51
CA SER A 26 -3.39 3.34 2.07
C SER A 26 -2.83 1.98 1.70
N ILE A 27 -3.23 0.96 2.46
CA ILE A 27 -2.97 -0.44 2.16
C ILE A 27 -4.32 -1.07 1.82
N ASP A 28 -4.44 -1.65 0.62
CA ASP A 28 -5.61 -2.44 0.28
C ASP A 28 -5.37 -3.90 0.65
N LYS A 29 -5.96 -4.35 1.75
CA LYS A 29 -5.82 -5.73 2.25
C LYS A 29 -6.74 -6.72 1.56
N GLU A 30 -7.74 -6.26 0.80
CA GLU A 30 -8.75 -7.13 0.20
C GLU A 30 -8.14 -8.17 -0.77
N PRO A 31 -7.23 -7.79 -1.69
CA PRO A 31 -6.62 -8.76 -2.63
C PRO A 31 -5.81 -9.86 -1.94
N ARG A 32 -5.31 -9.63 -0.72
CA ARG A 32 -4.57 -10.63 0.05
C ARG A 32 -5.46 -11.77 0.56
N GLY A 33 -6.79 -11.58 0.54
CA GLY A 33 -7.82 -12.54 0.93
C GLY A 33 -8.43 -13.34 -0.23
N TRP A 34 -8.11 -13.04 -1.48
CA TRP A 34 -8.64 -13.76 -2.65
C TRP A 34 -8.08 -15.19 -2.79
N GLU A 35 -8.64 -15.97 -3.73
CA GLU A 35 -8.09 -17.28 -4.09
C GLU A 35 -6.73 -17.12 -4.79
N LYS A 36 -5.71 -17.87 -4.35
CA LYS A 36 -4.31 -17.78 -4.82
C LYS A 36 -3.78 -16.33 -4.83
N PRO A 37 -3.75 -15.65 -3.67
CA PRO A 37 -3.32 -14.26 -3.61
C PRO A 37 -1.80 -14.14 -3.75
N SER A 38 -1.33 -12.95 -4.14
CA SER A 38 0.08 -12.57 -3.94
C SER A 38 0.46 -12.65 -2.45
N ASP A 39 1.75 -12.82 -2.18
CA ASP A 39 2.33 -12.71 -0.85
C ASP A 39 2.38 -11.26 -0.35
N HIS A 40 2.48 -10.28 -1.26
CA HIS A 40 2.42 -8.85 -0.97
C HIS A 40 0.97 -8.32 -0.92
N THR A 41 0.80 -7.13 -0.36
CA THR A 41 -0.48 -6.42 -0.30
C THR A 41 -0.33 -5.08 -1.02
N PRO A 42 -1.23 -4.71 -1.95
CA PRO A 42 -1.14 -3.45 -2.66
C PRO A 42 -1.09 -2.24 -1.70
N ILE A 43 -0.20 -1.31 -2.02
CA ILE A 43 -0.17 0.02 -1.42
C ILE A 43 -0.58 1.04 -2.47
N CYS A 44 -1.38 2.01 -2.08
CA CYS A 44 -1.94 3.00 -2.99
C CYS A 44 -1.74 4.39 -2.42
N ILE A 45 -1.46 5.36 -3.29
CA ILE A 45 -1.50 6.79 -2.96
C ILE A 45 -2.50 7.49 -3.86
N GLU A 46 -3.18 8.50 -3.32
CA GLU A 46 -3.99 9.43 -4.10
C GLU A 46 -3.26 10.78 -4.14
N LEU A 47 -3.19 11.38 -5.33
CA LEU A 47 -2.62 12.71 -5.54
C LEU A 47 -3.71 13.71 -5.98
N ALA A 48 -3.53 14.98 -5.64
CA ALA A 48 -4.42 16.09 -6.00
C ALA A 48 -4.34 16.49 -7.47
#